data_AF-A0A8J2RGZ0-F1
#
_entry.id   AF-A0A8J2RGZ0-F1
#
_cell.length_a   1.000
_cell.length_b   1.000
_cell.length_c   1.000
_cell.angle_alpha   90.00
_cell.angle_beta   90.00
_cell.angle_gamma   90.00
#
_symmetry.space_group_name_H-M   'P 1'
#
loop_
_entity.id
_entity.type
_entity.pdbx_description
1 polymer ?
#
loop_
_entity_poly.entity_id
_entity_poly.type
_entity_poly.pdbx_seq_one_letter_code
_entity_poly.pdbx_strand_id
1 'polypeptide(L)'
;MGEKKLCDEEKTNYIKNIHGFQNVLQLHLKRPWLRLDWIFKLSEPGRRNKQFCQGIREFGEMLIKDRQKNMVYMDRLIKESDNNGNFTHDEMIDEVSAMMAAGHETSTLTFTWFLYMMARNPEKQVE
;
A
#
# COMPACT_ATOMS: atom_id res chain seq x y z
N MET A 1 6.80 26.29 -12.52
CA MET A 1 7.55 25.29 -11.75
C MET A 1 6.69 24.03 -11.76
N GLY A 2 6.92 23.14 -12.73
CA GLY A 2 5.99 22.05 -13.04
C GLY A 2 6.06 20.97 -11.95
N GLU A 3 4.90 20.58 -11.43
CA GLU A 3 4.76 19.38 -10.58
C GLU A 3 5.36 18.19 -11.33
N LYS A 4 6.37 17.53 -10.75
CA LYS A 4 6.84 16.25 -11.27
C LYS A 4 5.70 15.26 -11.11
N LYS A 5 4.96 14.98 -12.20
CA LYS A 5 4.00 13.88 -12.20
C LYS A 5 4.78 12.58 -11.97
N LEU A 6 4.37 11.84 -10.93
CA LEU A 6 4.84 10.49 -10.65
C LEU A 6 4.82 9.66 -11.94
N CYS A 7 5.93 9.01 -12.27
CA CYS A 7 6.05 8.23 -13.49
C CYS A 7 5.10 7.04 -13.44
N ASP A 8 4.43 6.71 -14.54
CA ASP A 8 3.51 5.57 -14.58
C ASP A 8 4.22 4.22 -14.36
N GLU A 9 5.52 4.17 -14.62
CA GLU A 9 6.38 3.04 -14.28
C GLU A 9 6.47 2.82 -12.76
N GLU A 10 6.61 3.89 -11.97
CA GLU A 10 6.72 3.81 -10.50
C GLU A 10 5.41 3.30 -9.89
N LYS A 11 4.27 3.77 -10.39
CA LYS A 11 2.94 3.26 -9.99
C LYS A 11 2.76 1.79 -10.34
N THR A 12 3.20 1.39 -11.53
CA THR A 12 3.10 -0.01 -11.99
C THR A 12 3.94 -0.93 -11.11
N ASN A 13 5.17 -0.51 -10.77
CA ASN A 13 6.03 -1.24 -9.85
C ASN A 13 5.43 -1.34 -8.45
N TYR A 14 4.83 -0.26 -7.93
CA TYR A 14 4.09 -0.28 -6.66
C TYR A 14 2.95 -1.30 -6.68
N ILE A 15 2.07 -1.28 -7.69
CA ILE A 15 0.95 -2.22 -7.83
C ILE A 15 1.46 -3.67 -7.89
N LYS A 16 2.54 -3.92 -8.64
CA LYS A 16 3.18 -5.24 -8.72
C LYS A 16 3.68 -5.72 -7.36
N ASN A 17 4.29 -4.84 -6.56
CA ASN A 17 4.77 -5.16 -5.22
C ASN A 17 3.62 -5.45 -4.25
N ILE A 18 2.53 -4.67 -4.32
CA ILE A 18 1.32 -4.90 -3.51
C ILE A 18 0.70 -6.26 -3.82
N HIS A 19 0.54 -6.62 -5.10
CA HIS A 19 0.04 -7.96 -5.47
C HIS A 19 0.98 -9.08 -5.02
N GLY A 20 2.30 -8.87 -5.10
CA GLY A 20 3.30 -9.79 -4.58
C GLY A 20 3.13 -10.04 -3.07
N PHE A 21 2.95 -8.96 -2.30
CA PHE A 21 2.70 -9.01 -0.85
C PHE A 21 1.35 -9.69 -0.53
N GLN A 22 0.29 -9.36 -1.26
CA GLN A 22 -1.02 -9.97 -1.09
C GLN A 22 -0.99 -11.49 -1.33
N ASN A 23 -0.22 -11.96 -2.31
CA ASN A 23 -0.04 -13.39 -2.55
C ASN A 23 0.62 -14.10 -1.36
N VAL A 24 1.54 -13.43 -0.64
CA VAL A 24 2.11 -13.95 0.60
C VAL A 24 1.06 -14.09 1.69
N LEU A 25 0.18 -13.08 1.85
CA LEU A 25 -0.95 -13.18 2.78
C LEU A 25 -1.87 -14.36 2.44
N GLN A 26 -2.19 -14.56 1.16
CA GLN A 26 -2.97 -15.70 0.70
C GLN A 26 -2.26 -17.04 0.97
N LEU A 27 -0.93 -17.11 0.84
CA LEU A 27 -0.15 -18.30 1.17
C LEU A 27 -0.26 -18.65 2.65
N HIS A 28 -0.19 -17.68 3.55
CA HIS A 28 -0.36 -17.92 4.98
C HIS A 28 -1.77 -18.42 5.34
N LEU A 29 -2.80 -17.96 4.61
CA LEU A 29 -4.17 -18.45 4.77
C LEU A 29 -4.32 -19.90 4.29
N LYS A 30 -3.77 -20.23 3.11
CA LYS A 30 -3.92 -21.55 2.48
C LYS A 30 -2.98 -22.62 3.04
N ARG A 31 -1.82 -22.22 3.59
CA ARG A 31 -0.76 -23.12 4.07
C ARG A 31 -0.38 -22.78 5.51
N PRO A 32 -1.15 -23.26 6.50
CA PRO A 32 -0.93 -22.96 7.92
C PRO A 32 0.49 -23.20 8.44
N TRP A 33 1.23 -24.16 7.87
CA TRP A 33 2.61 -24.48 8.25
C TRP A 33 3.63 -23.42 7.81
N LEU A 34 3.31 -22.61 6.79
CA LEU A 34 4.14 -21.47 6.39
C LEU A 34 3.97 -20.26 7.31
N ARG A 35 3.14 -20.32 8.36
CA ARG A 35 3.05 -19.25 9.38
C ARG A 35 4.23 -19.27 10.35
N LEU A 36 4.99 -20.36 10.40
CA LEU A 36 6.21 -20.42 11.21
C LEU A 36 7.29 -19.58 10.54
N ASP A 37 7.72 -18.52 11.22
CA ASP A 37 8.68 -17.53 10.70
C ASP A 37 9.93 -18.14 10.10
N TRP A 38 10.48 -19.18 10.73
CA TRP A 38 11.70 -19.83 10.25
C TRP A 38 11.46 -20.59 8.94
N ILE A 39 10.34 -21.31 8.82
CA ILE A 39 9.95 -22.03 7.60
C ILE A 39 9.66 -21.02 6.49
N PHE A 40 8.95 -19.95 6.82
CA PHE A 40 8.61 -18.90 5.88
C PHE A 40 9.86 -18.22 5.33
N LYS A 41 10.79 -17.80 6.21
CA LYS A 41 12.06 -17.15 5.81
C LYS A 41 12.92 -18.05 4.92
N LEU A 42 12.89 -19.37 5.13
CA LEU A 42 13.60 -20.33 4.28
C LEU A 42 12.91 -20.56 2.93
N SER A 43 11.60 -20.36 2.86
CA SER A 43 10.80 -20.56 1.65
C SER A 43 11.07 -19.49 0.57
N GLU A 44 10.89 -19.87 -0.70
CA GLU A 44 11.03 -18.96 -1.85
C GLU A 44 10.09 -17.73 -1.74
N PRO A 45 8.81 -17.85 -1.34
CA PRO A 45 7.94 -16.69 -1.11
C PRO A 45 8.44 -15.76 0.00
N GLY A 46 8.99 -16.29 1.09
CA GLY A 46 9.49 -15.46 2.20
C GLY A 46 10.73 -14.64 1.83
N ARG A 47 11.63 -15.18 0.99
CA ARG A 47 12.77 -14.42 0.45
C ARG A 47 12.33 -13.26 -0.42
N ARG A 48 11.32 -13.47 -1.28
CA ARG A 48 10.74 -12.43 -2.15
C ARG A 48 9.90 -11.41 -1.39
N ASN A 49 9.26 -11.81 -0.29
CA ASN A 49 8.43 -10.90 0.52
C ASN A 49 9.21 -9.65 0.96
N LYS A 50 10.49 -9.81 1.31
CA LYS A 50 11.35 -8.67 1.68
C LYS A 50 11.49 -7.64 0.54
N GLN A 51 11.59 -8.11 -0.70
CA GLN A 51 11.69 -7.24 -1.88
C GLN A 51 10.38 -6.48 -2.13
N PHE A 52 9.23 -7.14 -1.95
CA PHE A 52 7.92 -6.48 -2.07
C PHE A 52 7.73 -5.40 -1.02
N CYS A 53 8.02 -5.69 0.25
CA CYS A 53 7.95 -4.70 1.33
C CYS A 53 8.90 -3.53 1.08
N GLN A 54 10.12 -3.80 0.61
CA GLN A 54 11.08 -2.75 0.29
C GLN A 54 10.58 -1.85 -0.84
N GLY A 55 10.06 -2.42 -1.93
CA GLY A 55 9.55 -1.61 -3.04
C GLY A 55 8.28 -0.81 -2.71
N ILE A 56 7.45 -1.28 -1.77
CA ILE A 56 6.33 -0.50 -1.22
C ILE A 56 6.86 0.70 -0.42
N ARG A 57 7.88 0.47 0.42
CA ARG A 57 8.52 1.49 1.26
C ARG A 57 9.21 2.57 0.43
N GLU A 58 9.93 2.18 -0.62
CA GLU A 58 10.58 3.08 -1.59
C GLU A 58 9.55 4.01 -2.28
N PHE A 59 8.37 3.49 -2.59
CA PHE A 59 7.27 4.29 -3.12
C PHE A 59 6.72 5.28 -2.10
N GLY A 60 6.57 4.86 -0.84
CA GLY A 60 6.19 5.73 0.28
C GLY A 60 7.18 6.87 0.50
N GLU A 61 8.48 6.57 0.50
CA GLU A 61 9.54 7.59 0.58
C GLU A 61 9.46 8.62 -0.55
N MET A 62 9.27 8.14 -1.78
CA MET A 62 9.14 9.00 -2.95
C MET A 62 7.94 9.94 -2.79
N LEU A 63 6.81 9.44 -2.30
CA LEU A 63 5.62 10.27 -2.08
C LEU A 63 5.79 11.26 -0.95
N ILE A 64 6.49 10.90 0.13
CA ILE A 64 6.84 11.84 1.19
C ILE A 64 7.71 12.95 0.61
N LYS A 65 8.76 12.61 -0.15
CA LYS A 65 9.67 13.58 -0.79
C LYS A 65 8.95 14.49 -1.79
N ASP A 66 8.01 13.94 -2.56
CA ASP A 66 7.26 14.67 -3.59
C ASP A 66 6.11 15.53 -3.01
N ARG A 67 5.48 15.08 -1.91
CA ARG A 67 4.25 15.69 -1.36
C ARG A 67 4.37 16.29 0.05
N GLN A 68 5.54 16.78 0.46
CA GLN A 68 5.68 17.57 1.72
C GLN A 68 4.82 18.86 1.78
N LYS A 69 3.95 19.13 0.79
CA LYS A 69 3.18 20.38 0.67
C LYS A 69 1.67 20.24 0.52
N ASN A 70 1.14 19.05 0.21
CA ASN A 70 -0.26 18.90 -0.26
C ASN A 70 -1.06 17.75 0.39
N MET A 71 -0.48 16.97 1.29
CA MET A 71 -1.19 15.91 2.02
C MET A 71 -1.49 16.41 3.43
N VAL A 72 -2.70 16.95 3.66
CA VAL A 72 -3.15 17.52 4.95
C VAL A 72 -2.92 16.56 6.13
N TYR A 73 -3.02 15.25 5.89
CA TYR A 73 -2.75 14.22 6.90
C TYR A 73 -1.23 14.03 7.16
N MET A 74 -0.39 14.08 6.13
CA MET A 74 1.07 14.02 6.31
C MET A 74 1.59 15.28 6.97
N ASP A 75 1.05 16.45 6.64
CA ASP A 75 1.36 17.69 7.36
C ASP A 75 1.00 17.59 8.84
N ARG A 76 -0.05 16.83 9.19
CA ARG A 76 -0.40 16.54 10.58
C ARG A 76 0.61 15.59 11.23
N LEU A 77 0.99 14.49 10.58
CA LEU A 77 1.99 13.55 11.09
C LEU A 77 3.37 14.21 11.26
N ILE A 78 3.78 15.06 10.32
CA ILE A 78 5.02 15.86 10.38
C ILE A 78 4.95 16.84 11.58
N LYS A 79 3.83 17.56 11.74
CA LYS A 79 3.64 18.47 12.89
C LYS A 79 3.62 17.76 14.24
N GLU A 80 3.04 16.56 14.31
CA GLU A 80 3.02 15.75 15.54
C GLU A 80 4.41 15.15 15.85
N SER A 81 5.17 14.76 14.82
CA SER A 81 6.58 14.38 14.91
C SER A 81 7.45 15.51 15.48
N ASP A 82 7.36 16.71 14.90
CA ASP A 82 8.19 17.86 15.26
C ASP A 82 7.92 18.37 16.69
N ASN A 83 6.68 18.27 17.18
CA ASN A 83 6.29 18.81 18.49
C ASN A 83 6.58 17.86 19.66
N ASN A 84 6.47 16.54 19.46
CA ASN A 84 6.55 15.56 20.57
C ASN A 84 7.67 14.53 20.42
N GLY A 85 8.45 14.52 19.33
CA GLY A 85 9.55 13.56 19.12
C GLY A 85 9.11 12.10 18.98
N ASN A 86 7.82 11.86 18.71
CA ASN A 86 7.21 10.53 18.80
C ASN A 86 7.16 9.74 17.48
N PHE A 87 7.59 10.31 16.34
CA PHE A 87 7.63 9.59 15.06
C PHE A 87 8.97 9.81 14.38
N THR A 88 9.70 8.73 14.16
CA THR A 88 10.89 8.73 13.31
C THR A 88 10.49 8.81 11.84
N HIS A 89 11.43 9.26 10.98
CA HIS A 89 11.19 9.29 9.53
C HIS A 89 10.82 7.91 8.98
N ASP A 90 11.45 6.85 9.52
CA ASP A 90 11.17 5.46 9.17
C ASP A 90 9.75 5.03 9.51
N GLU A 91 9.27 5.36 10.71
CA GLU A 91 7.89 5.08 11.14
C GLU A 91 6.87 5.84 10.30
N MET A 92 7.19 7.08 9.89
CA MET A 92 6.33 7.86 9.00
C MET A 92 6.18 7.20 7.63
N ILE A 93 7.28 6.70 7.05
CA ILE A 93 7.24 5.97 5.77
C ILE A 93 6.41 4.70 5.92
N ASP A 94 6.59 3.96 7.01
CA ASP A 94 5.89 2.71 7.25
C ASP A 94 4.38 2.93 7.40
N GLU A 95 3.96 3.97 8.13
CA GLU A 95 2.55 4.31 8.31
C GLU A 95 1.88 4.74 7.00
N VAL A 96 2.56 5.59 6.22
CA VAL A 96 2.07 6.04 4.90
C VAL A 96 1.96 4.85 3.95
N SER A 97 2.97 3.99 3.93
CA SER A 97 3.00 2.77 3.11
C SER A 97 1.85 1.82 3.47
N ALA A 98 1.60 1.61 4.77
CA ALA A 98 0.51 0.78 5.27
C ALA A 98 -0.86 1.34 4.88
N MET A 99 -1.08 2.64 5.10
CA MET A 99 -2.33 3.33 4.74
C MET A 99 -2.61 3.23 3.25
N MET A 100 -1.60 3.46 2.41
CA MET A 100 -1.75 3.38 0.95
C MET A 100 -2.09 1.98 0.47
N ALA A 101 -1.42 0.96 1.03
CA ALA A 101 -1.71 -0.43 0.72
C ALA A 101 -3.15 -0.80 1.12
N ALA A 102 -3.55 -0.45 2.35
CA ALA A 102 -4.89 -0.71 2.86
C ALA A 102 -5.96 -0.01 2.03
N GLY A 103 -5.81 1.30 1.81
CA GLY A 103 -6.78 2.11 1.08
C GLY A 103 -6.94 1.72 -0.38
N HIS A 104 -5.86 1.30 -1.06
CA HIS A 104 -5.89 0.87 -2.45
C HIS A 104 -6.68 -0.43 -2.63
N GLU A 105 -6.31 -1.49 -1.89
CA GLU A 105 -6.90 -2.81 -2.06
C GLU A 105 -8.39 -2.83 -1.71
N THR A 106 -8.77 -2.24 -0.57
CA THR A 106 -10.17 -2.26 -0.12
C THR A 106 -11.07 -1.45 -1.02
N SER A 107 -10.62 -0.26 -1.45
CA SER A 107 -11.41 0.61 -2.31
C SER A 107 -11.57 0.01 -3.70
N THR A 108 -10.50 -0.55 -4.29
CA THR A 108 -10.55 -1.18 -5.61
C THR A 108 -11.54 -2.35 -5.62
N LEU A 109 -11.50 -3.21 -4.61
CA LEU A 109 -12.46 -4.31 -4.49
C LEU A 109 -13.88 -3.79 -4.29
N THR A 110 -14.07 -2.81 -3.41
CA THR A 110 -15.40 -2.21 -3.14
C THR A 110 -15.99 -1.62 -4.40
N PHE A 111 -15.23 -0.80 -5.14
CA PHE A 111 -15.69 -0.21 -6.39
C PHE A 111 -15.93 -1.25 -7.48
N THR A 112 -15.08 -2.28 -7.57
CA THR A 112 -15.27 -3.37 -8.54
C THR A 112 -16.59 -4.09 -8.29
N TRP A 113 -16.88 -4.45 -7.04
CA TRP A 113 -18.15 -5.09 -6.67
C TRP A 113 -19.34 -4.15 -6.82
N PHE A 114 -19.17 -2.88 -6.46
CA PHE A 114 -20.20 -1.87 -6.66
C PHE A 114 -20.58 -1.74 -8.14
N LEU A 115 -19.60 -1.54 -9.03
CA LEU A 115 -19.83 -1.45 -10.47
C LEU A 115 -20.44 -2.73 -11.04
N TYR A 116 -19.99 -3.89 -10.57
CA TYR A 116 -20.58 -5.18 -10.93
C TYR A 116 -22.07 -5.26 -10.54
N MET A 117 -22.42 -4.79 -9.33
CA MET A 117 -23.80 -4.75 -8.86
C MET A 117 -24.66 -3.77 -9.66
N MET A 118 -24.12 -2.59 -10.01
CA MET A 118 -24.83 -1.61 -10.85
C MET A 118 -25.11 -2.17 -12.24
N ALA A 119 -24.10 -2.77 -12.89
CA ALA A 119 -24.26 -3.38 -14.21
C ALA A 119 -25.30 -4.51 -14.25
N ARG A 120 -25.54 -5.18 -13.11
CA ARG A 120 -26.54 -6.26 -12.98
C ARG A 120 -27.93 -5.80 -12.55
N ASN A 121 -28.10 -4.55 -12.12
CA ASN A 121 -29.40 -3.99 -11.70
C ASN A 121 -29.63 -2.64 -12.40
N PRO A 122 -29.82 -2.62 -13.74
CA PRO A 122 -29.95 -1.37 -14.49
C PRO A 122 -31.11 -0.50 -14.00
N GLU A 123 -32.17 -1.11 -13.45
CA GLU A 123 -33.31 -0.38 -12.89
C GLU A 123 -32.94 0.52 -11.70
N LYS A 124 -31.91 0.17 -10.92
CA LYS A 124 -31.43 0.97 -9.77
C LYS A 124 -30.36 1.98 -10.14
N GLN A 125 -29.82 1.91 -11.36
CA GLN A 125 -28.78 2.81 -11.84
C GLN A 125 -29.34 4.14 -12.36
N VAL A 126 -30.64 4.17 -12.70
CA VAL A 126 -31.32 5.32 -13.31
C VAL A 126 -32.11 6.15 -12.28
N GLU A 127 -32.28 5.64 -11.05
CA GLU A 127 -32.86 6.38 -9.91
C GLU A 127 -31.84 7.36 -9.30
#